data_AF-A0A353NMP6-F1
#
_entry.id   AF-A0A353NMP6-F1
#
_cell.length_a   1.000
_cell.length_b   1.000
_cell.length_c   1.000
_cell.angle_alpha   90.00
_cell.angle_beta   90.00
_cell.angle_gamma   90.00
#
_symmetry.space_group_name_H-M   'P 1'
#
loop_
_entity.id
_entity.type
_entity.pdbx_description
1 polymer ?
#
loop_
_entity_poly.entity_id
_entity_poly.type
_entity_poly.pdbx_seq_one_letter_code
_entity_poly.pdbx_strand_id
1 'polypeptide(L)'
;KELSMLPVYPYMAAIQDGESYSTAFAHSLAKLASLDPEKIAENSGSFFDPEDGTISLTSLGREIIVQFPDGNVRFTESGLQPVWEWRLLILNYLGRADNTPLTGELITYREADHGQVFYSAFYKSCILPLVERFAEEEPEKIKKACRSLGAVVE
;
A
#
# COMPACT_ATOMS: atom_id res chain seq x y z
N LYS A 1 2.70 -5.61 -23.37
CA LYS A 1 3.04 -4.17 -23.44
C LYS A 1 3.85 -3.91 -22.19
N GLU A 2 5.16 -3.75 -22.31
CA GLU A 2 6.09 -3.58 -21.19
C GLU A 2 5.58 -2.43 -20.31
N LEU A 3 5.10 -2.72 -19.11
CA LEU A 3 5.01 -1.70 -18.08
C LEU A 3 6.47 -1.35 -17.79
N SER A 4 6.97 -0.25 -18.34
CA SER A 4 8.22 0.32 -17.86
C SER A 4 8.05 0.54 -16.36
N MET A 5 8.73 -0.26 -15.54
CA MET A 5 8.71 -0.12 -14.08
C MET A 5 9.07 1.34 -13.78
N LEU A 6 8.11 2.08 -13.22
CA LEU A 6 8.32 3.48 -12.90
C LEU A 6 9.33 3.55 -11.76
N PRO A 7 10.33 4.43 -11.83
CA PRO A 7 11.35 4.47 -10.80
C PRO A 7 10.74 4.69 -9.41
N VAL A 8 11.34 4.04 -8.41
CA VAL A 8 11.14 4.40 -7.00
C VAL A 8 11.59 5.85 -6.83
N TYR A 9 10.63 6.73 -6.52
CA TYR A 9 10.94 8.13 -6.23
C TYR A 9 11.55 8.26 -4.83
N PRO A 10 12.42 9.26 -4.59
CA PRO A 10 13.08 9.43 -3.29
C PRO A 10 12.11 9.51 -2.10
N TYR A 11 10.92 10.08 -2.29
CA TYR A 11 9.90 10.17 -1.23
C TYR A 11 9.22 8.84 -0.90
N MET A 12 9.36 7.82 -1.75
CA MET A 12 8.79 6.49 -1.55
C MET A 12 9.69 5.58 -0.72
N ALA A 13 10.99 5.84 -0.72
CA ALA A 13 11.98 5.02 -0.04
C ALA A 13 12.21 5.49 1.39
N ALA A 14 12.43 4.54 2.30
CA ALA A 14 12.81 4.85 3.67
C ALA A 14 14.16 5.57 3.70
N ILE A 15 14.21 6.73 4.36
CA ILE A 15 15.47 7.41 4.71
C ILE A 15 15.93 6.95 6.10
N GLN A 16 14.98 6.76 7.02
CA GLN A 16 15.14 6.30 8.40
C GLN A 16 13.85 5.58 8.84
N ASP A 17 13.94 4.60 9.73
CA ASP A 17 12.74 4.03 10.36
C ASP A 17 12.20 5.01 11.41
N GLY A 18 10.90 5.29 11.35
CA GLY A 18 10.24 6.15 12.34
C GLY A 18 9.98 5.38 13.64
N GLU A 19 10.24 5.99 14.80
CA GLU A 19 9.94 5.38 16.11
C GLU A 19 8.42 5.28 16.39
N SER A 20 7.64 6.12 15.72
CA SER A 20 6.17 6.12 15.84
C SER A 20 5.58 4.83 15.27
N TYR A 21 4.61 4.26 15.97
CA TYR A 21 3.91 3.01 15.62
C TYR A 21 4.75 1.74 15.70
N SER A 22 5.93 1.75 16.32
CA SER A 22 6.75 0.54 16.55
C SER A 22 5.97 -0.62 17.19
N THR A 23 5.08 -0.34 18.15
CA THR A 23 4.18 -1.36 18.73
C THR A 23 3.16 -1.91 17.73
N ALA A 24 2.56 -1.05 16.91
CA ALA A 24 1.59 -1.48 15.90
C ALA A 24 2.26 -2.29 14.79
N PHE A 25 3.49 -1.92 14.43
CA PHE A 25 4.31 -2.66 13.48
C PHE A 25 4.68 -4.04 14.03
N ALA A 26 5.17 -4.12 15.27
CA ALA A 26 5.47 -5.39 15.93
C ALA A 26 4.24 -6.29 16.02
N HIS A 27 3.07 -5.72 16.32
CA HIS A 27 1.80 -6.46 16.32
C HIS A 27 1.43 -7.00 14.93
N SER A 28 1.56 -6.16 13.89
CA SER A 28 1.28 -6.54 12.50
C SER A 28 2.21 -7.64 12.02
N LEU A 29 3.50 -7.54 12.37
CA LEU A 29 4.51 -8.54 12.06
C LEU A 29 4.24 -9.88 12.77
N ALA A 30 3.96 -9.84 14.07
CA ALA A 30 3.61 -11.05 14.82
C ALA A 30 2.33 -11.71 14.28
N LYS A 31 1.35 -10.90 13.84
CA LYS A 31 0.15 -11.41 13.17
C LYS A 31 0.50 -12.10 11.86
N LEU A 32 1.27 -11.45 10.98
CA LEU A 32 1.71 -12.04 9.70
C LEU A 32 2.42 -13.38 9.94
N ALA A 33 3.42 -13.42 10.82
CA ALA A 33 4.22 -14.60 11.12
C ALA A 33 3.42 -15.78 11.71
N SER A 34 2.23 -15.52 12.26
CA SER A 34 1.34 -16.55 12.82
C SER A 34 0.44 -17.25 11.79
N LEU A 35 0.45 -16.79 10.54
CA LEU A 35 -0.43 -17.27 9.47
C LEU A 35 0.30 -18.23 8.53
N ASP A 36 -0.48 -18.95 7.74
CA ASP A 36 0.01 -19.75 6.61
C ASP A 36 0.22 -18.84 5.38
N PRO A 37 1.43 -18.76 4.80
CA PRO A 37 1.71 -17.89 3.66
C PRO A 37 0.90 -18.22 2.41
N GLU A 38 0.53 -19.48 2.18
CA GLU A 38 -0.36 -19.84 1.07
C GLU A 38 -1.77 -19.27 1.28
N LYS A 39 -2.26 -19.29 2.53
CA LYS A 39 -3.55 -18.68 2.88
C LYS A 39 -3.52 -17.17 2.85
N ILE A 40 -2.39 -16.54 3.19
CA ILE A 40 -2.21 -15.09 3.01
C ILE A 40 -2.35 -14.75 1.52
N ALA A 41 -1.68 -15.49 0.64
CA ALA A 41 -1.74 -15.28 -0.81
C ALA A 41 -3.16 -15.44 -1.36
N GLU A 42 -3.83 -16.54 -1.00
CA GLU A 42 -5.23 -16.79 -1.38
C GLU A 42 -6.15 -15.64 -0.94
N ASN A 43 -6.06 -15.20 0.32
CA ASN A 43 -6.99 -14.23 0.87
C ASN A 43 -6.77 -12.79 0.39
N SER A 44 -5.54 -12.45 0.03
CA SER A 44 -5.15 -11.10 -0.35
C SER A 44 -4.98 -10.89 -1.86
N GLY A 45 -5.06 -11.97 -2.64
CA GLY A 45 -4.75 -11.92 -4.07
C GLY A 45 -3.27 -11.66 -4.37
N SER A 46 -2.39 -11.76 -3.37
CA SER A 46 -0.94 -11.74 -3.57
C SER A 46 -0.44 -13.10 -4.08
N PHE A 47 0.81 -13.17 -4.50
CA PHE A 47 1.47 -14.43 -4.86
C PHE A 47 2.47 -14.85 -3.79
N PHE A 48 2.51 -16.13 -3.42
CA PHE A 48 3.53 -16.67 -2.52
C PHE A 48 4.47 -17.59 -3.30
N ASP A 49 5.77 -17.31 -3.19
CA ASP A 49 6.85 -18.16 -3.70
C ASP A 49 7.43 -19.01 -2.56
N PRO A 50 7.24 -20.34 -2.57
CA PRO A 50 7.76 -21.22 -1.53
C PRO A 50 9.27 -21.47 -1.64
N GLU A 51 9.90 -21.25 -2.80
CA GLU A 51 11.35 -21.44 -2.97
C GLU A 51 12.11 -20.30 -2.28
N ASP A 52 11.65 -19.07 -2.49
CA ASP A 52 12.26 -17.86 -1.91
C ASP A 52 11.63 -17.45 -0.55
N GLY A 53 10.48 -18.02 -0.20
CA GLY A 53 9.72 -17.65 0.99
C GLY A 53 9.21 -16.22 0.94
N THR A 54 8.80 -15.74 -0.25
CA THR A 54 8.39 -14.35 -0.46
C THR A 54 6.94 -14.23 -0.87
N ILE A 55 6.29 -13.16 -0.41
CA ILE A 55 4.95 -12.77 -0.83
C ILE A 55 5.06 -11.52 -1.71
N SER A 56 4.53 -11.57 -2.94
CA SER A 56 4.58 -10.46 -3.90
C SER A 56 3.20 -9.88 -4.22
N LEU A 57 3.13 -8.55 -4.33
CA LEU A 57 1.93 -7.81 -4.68
C LEU A 57 2.26 -6.47 -5.34
N THR A 58 1.30 -5.93 -6.08
CA THR A 58 1.38 -4.58 -6.64
C THR A 58 0.67 -3.57 -5.74
N SER A 59 1.33 -2.46 -5.42
CA SER A 59 0.70 -1.32 -4.74
C SER A 59 1.11 0.00 -5.40
N LEU A 60 0.15 0.87 -5.72
CA LEU A 60 0.38 2.16 -6.41
C LEU A 60 1.29 2.03 -7.66
N GLY A 61 1.11 0.96 -8.43
CA GLY A 61 1.89 0.69 -9.63
C GLY A 61 3.36 0.33 -9.35
N ARG A 62 3.66 -0.21 -8.16
CA ARG A 62 4.97 -0.77 -7.80
C ARG A 62 4.84 -2.22 -7.40
N GLU A 63 5.73 -3.04 -7.94
CA GLU A 63 5.92 -4.42 -7.49
C GLU A 63 6.69 -4.42 -6.17
N ILE A 64 6.10 -5.09 -5.18
CA ILE A 64 6.62 -5.17 -3.82
C ILE A 64 6.73 -6.64 -3.44
N ILE A 65 7.85 -6.98 -2.79
CA ILE A 65 8.06 -8.27 -2.15
C ILE A 65 8.11 -8.10 -0.63
N VAL A 66 7.59 -9.10 0.06
CA VAL A 66 7.62 -9.22 1.53
C VAL A 66 8.25 -10.56 1.88
N GLN A 67 9.38 -10.54 2.60
CA GLN A 67 9.97 -11.77 3.11
C GLN A 67 9.08 -12.35 4.20
N PHE A 68 8.70 -13.62 4.07
CA PHE A 68 7.98 -14.34 5.11
C PHE A 68 8.95 -15.22 5.93
N PRO A 69 8.80 -15.32 7.27
CA PRO A 69 7.83 -14.62 8.13
C PRO A 69 8.29 -13.24 8.61
N ASP A 70 9.50 -12.80 8.25
CA ASP A 70 10.18 -11.63 8.81
C ASP A 70 9.52 -10.28 8.49
N GLY A 71 8.62 -10.22 7.51
CA GLY A 71 7.91 -9.01 7.08
C GLY A 71 8.81 -7.95 6.46
N ASN A 72 10.00 -8.31 5.95
CA ASN A 72 10.89 -7.35 5.27
C ASN A 72 10.30 -6.97 3.92
N VAL A 73 9.80 -5.74 3.81
CA VAL A 73 9.14 -5.21 2.61
C VAL A 73 10.14 -4.44 1.74
N ARG A 74 10.22 -4.76 0.44
CA ARG A 74 11.10 -4.10 -0.53
C ARG A 74 10.42 -3.91 -1.88
N PHE A 75 10.79 -2.84 -2.60
CA PHE A 75 10.45 -2.71 -4.02
C PHE A 75 11.29 -3.69 -4.84
N THR A 76 10.66 -4.47 -5.72
CA THR A 76 11.35 -5.47 -6.55
C THR A 76 12.39 -4.82 -7.47
N GLU A 77 12.07 -3.66 -8.03
CA GLU A 77 12.91 -2.96 -9.03
C GLU A 77 14.21 -2.37 -8.47
N SER A 78 14.26 -2.03 -7.18
CA SER A 78 15.40 -1.32 -6.57
C SER A 78 15.98 -2.01 -5.33
N GLY A 79 15.25 -2.93 -4.72
CA GLY A 79 15.58 -3.52 -3.41
C GLY A 79 15.43 -2.56 -2.23
N LEU A 80 15.06 -1.29 -2.47
CA LEU A 80 14.85 -0.30 -1.41
C LEU A 80 13.59 -0.62 -0.60
N GLN A 81 13.62 -0.29 0.68
CA GLN A 81 12.45 -0.40 1.54
C GLN A 81 11.50 0.79 1.30
N PRO A 82 10.18 0.55 1.21
CA PRO A 82 9.20 1.64 1.23
C PRO A 82 9.26 2.43 2.53
N VAL A 83 8.73 3.65 2.53
CA VAL A 83 8.49 4.43 3.76
C VAL A 83 7.71 3.60 4.79
N TRP A 84 7.96 3.88 6.07
CA TRP A 84 7.50 3.07 7.20
C TRP A 84 5.98 2.84 7.21
N GLU A 85 5.21 3.88 6.94
CA GLU A 85 3.74 3.84 6.90
C GLU A 85 3.22 2.91 5.80
N TRP A 86 3.89 2.89 4.65
CA TRP A 86 3.51 2.01 3.55
C TRP A 86 3.83 0.55 3.87
N ARG A 87 4.96 0.27 4.53
CA ARG A 87 5.27 -1.07 5.05
C ARG A 87 4.22 -1.53 6.06
N LEU A 88 3.87 -0.68 7.02
CA LEU A 88 2.83 -0.99 8.01
C LEU A 88 1.48 -1.28 7.34
N LEU A 89 1.11 -0.52 6.31
CA LEU A 89 -0.11 -0.75 5.53
C LEU A 89 -0.10 -2.13 4.85
N ILE A 90 1.01 -2.50 4.22
CA ILE A 90 1.17 -3.79 3.52
C ILE A 90 1.08 -4.96 4.51
N LEU A 91 1.79 -4.87 5.65
CA LEU A 91 1.75 -5.92 6.67
C LEU A 91 0.35 -6.09 7.27
N ASN A 92 -0.37 -4.98 7.52
CA ASN A 92 -1.74 -5.04 7.98
C ASN A 92 -2.67 -5.65 6.93
N TYR A 93 -2.50 -5.28 5.66
CA TYR A 93 -3.29 -5.86 4.56
C TYR A 93 -3.10 -7.38 4.50
N LEU A 94 -1.86 -7.86 4.39
CA LEU A 94 -1.54 -9.28 4.31
C LEU A 94 -1.99 -10.06 5.56
N GLY A 95 -1.84 -9.47 6.75
CA GLY A 95 -2.22 -10.12 8.01
C GLY A 95 -3.73 -10.13 8.31
N ARG A 96 -4.53 -9.36 7.57
CA ARG A 96 -5.98 -9.20 7.82
C ARG A 96 -6.87 -9.60 6.65
N ALA A 97 -6.32 -9.76 5.45
CA ALA A 97 -7.09 -10.16 4.29
C ALA A 97 -7.81 -11.50 4.56
N ASP A 98 -9.08 -11.56 4.18
CA ASP A 98 -9.99 -12.66 4.47
C ASP A 98 -10.74 -13.17 3.23
N ASN A 99 -10.31 -12.78 2.03
CA ASN A 99 -10.95 -13.10 0.76
C ASN A 99 -12.37 -12.55 0.59
N THR A 100 -12.79 -11.57 1.39
CA THR A 100 -14.08 -10.90 1.18
C THR A 100 -14.04 -10.10 -0.13
N PRO A 101 -14.96 -10.34 -1.08
CA PRO A 101 -14.96 -9.63 -2.35
C PRO A 101 -15.29 -8.14 -2.16
N LEU A 102 -14.69 -7.29 -2.99
CA LEU A 102 -15.02 -5.87 -3.04
C LEU A 102 -16.47 -5.68 -3.48
N THR A 103 -17.21 -4.79 -2.80
CA THR A 103 -18.59 -4.43 -3.17
C THR A 103 -18.65 -3.61 -4.47
N GLY A 104 -17.54 -2.98 -4.85
CA GLY A 104 -17.47 -2.03 -5.96
C GLY A 104 -18.05 -0.65 -5.63
N GLU A 105 -18.58 -0.46 -4.42
CA GLU A 105 -19.11 0.83 -3.97
C GLU A 105 -17.96 1.71 -3.48
N LEU A 106 -17.88 2.93 -4.03
CA LEU A 106 -16.92 3.93 -3.56
C LEU A 106 -17.42 4.54 -2.26
N ILE A 107 -16.59 4.47 -1.22
CA ILE A 107 -16.81 5.17 0.04
C ILE A 107 -15.80 6.30 0.19
N THR A 108 -16.23 7.39 0.83
CA THR A 108 -15.35 8.45 1.29
C THR A 108 -14.62 8.02 2.56
N TYR A 109 -13.49 8.65 2.86
CA TYR A 109 -12.80 8.46 4.15
C TYR A 109 -13.72 8.68 5.35
N ARG A 110 -14.72 9.55 5.22
CA ARG A 110 -15.67 9.87 6.29
C ARG A 110 -16.62 8.70 6.62
N GLU A 111 -16.96 7.92 5.61
CA GLU A 111 -17.88 6.78 5.71
C GLU A 111 -17.20 5.50 6.21
N ALA A 112 -15.86 5.47 6.20
CA ALA A 112 -15.12 4.38 6.82
C ALA A 112 -15.39 4.30 8.32
N ASP A 113 -15.26 3.10 8.88
CA ASP A 113 -15.42 2.89 10.31
C ASP A 113 -14.46 3.80 11.10
N HIS A 114 -15.00 4.53 12.07
CA HIS A 114 -14.33 5.60 12.82
C HIS A 114 -13.75 6.77 11.99
N GLY A 115 -13.99 6.84 10.67
CA GLY A 115 -13.44 7.87 9.78
C GLY A 115 -13.86 9.29 10.14
N GLN A 116 -15.09 9.47 10.62
CA GLN A 116 -15.61 10.76 11.09
C GLN A 116 -14.77 11.38 12.22
N VAL A 117 -14.16 10.56 13.09
CA VAL A 117 -13.36 11.03 14.24
C VAL A 117 -12.10 11.76 13.79
N PHE A 118 -11.47 11.26 12.72
CA PHE A 118 -10.21 11.81 12.19
C PHE A 118 -10.40 12.67 10.93
N TYR A 119 -11.63 12.79 10.44
CA TYR A 119 -11.93 13.47 9.18
C TYR A 119 -11.37 14.90 9.12
N SER A 120 -11.49 15.69 10.20
CA SER A 120 -11.01 17.07 10.17
C SER A 120 -9.49 17.17 9.97
N ALA A 121 -8.71 16.24 10.51
CA ALA A 121 -7.27 16.21 10.33
C ALA A 121 -6.93 15.74 8.91
N PHE A 122 -7.53 14.62 8.49
CA PHE A 122 -7.34 14.03 7.16
C PHE A 122 -7.71 15.00 6.03
N TYR A 123 -8.82 15.73 6.18
CA TYR A 123 -9.23 16.73 5.20
C TYR A 123 -8.16 17.80 4.99
N LYS A 124 -7.58 18.31 6.08
CA LYS A 124 -6.55 19.37 6.03
C LYS A 124 -5.21 18.85 5.50
N SER A 125 -4.82 17.63 5.86
CA SER A 125 -3.51 17.07 5.50
C SER A 125 -3.47 16.38 4.14
N CYS A 126 -4.60 15.89 3.64
CA CYS A 126 -4.65 15.05 2.44
C CYS A 126 -5.58 15.61 1.36
N ILE A 127 -6.85 15.88 1.69
CA ILE A 127 -7.85 16.26 0.67
C ILE A 127 -7.58 17.69 0.16
N LEU A 128 -7.47 18.67 1.07
CA LEU A 128 -7.32 20.07 0.70
C LEU A 128 -6.05 20.32 -0.16
N PRO A 129 -4.86 19.79 0.17
CA PRO A 129 -3.67 19.96 -0.66
C PRO A 129 -3.82 19.39 -2.07
N LEU A 130 -4.54 18.27 -2.23
CA LEU A 130 -4.80 17.69 -3.56
C LEU A 130 -5.77 18.57 -4.35
N VAL A 131 -6.83 19.08 -3.72
CA VAL A 131 -7.78 20.01 -4.35
C VAL A 131 -7.06 21.26 -4.85
N GLU A 132 -6.24 21.88 -3.99
CA GLU A 132 -5.47 23.07 -4.36
C GLU A 132 -4.47 22.77 -5.48
N ARG A 133 -3.76 21.63 -5.41
CA ARG A 133 -2.77 21.22 -6.42
C ARG A 133 -3.38 20.89 -7.78
N PHE A 134 -4.61 20.38 -7.80
CA PHE A 134 -5.29 19.94 -9.01
C PHE A 134 -6.23 20.98 -9.61
N ALA A 135 -6.58 22.05 -8.87
CA ALA A 135 -7.51 23.08 -9.32
C ALA A 135 -7.11 23.73 -10.66
N GLU A 136 -5.80 23.84 -10.92
CA GLU A 136 -5.25 24.46 -12.14
C GLU A 136 -4.72 23.45 -13.16
N GLU A 137 -4.88 22.14 -12.91
CA GLU A 137 -4.35 21.10 -13.79
C GLU A 137 -5.39 20.59 -14.79
N GLU A 138 -4.93 20.24 -15.99
CA GLU A 138 -5.77 19.61 -16.99
C GLU A 138 -6.19 18.20 -16.53
N PRO A 139 -7.49 17.84 -16.63
CA PRO A 139 -7.97 16.53 -16.19
C PRO A 139 -7.18 15.35 -16.78
N GLU A 140 -6.77 15.45 -18.04
CA GLU A 140 -6.02 14.38 -18.70
C GLU A 140 -4.62 14.16 -18.11
N LYS A 141 -3.98 15.21 -17.56
CA LYS A 141 -2.71 15.07 -16.83
C LYS A 141 -2.91 14.29 -15.54
N ILE A 142 -4.00 14.55 -14.83
CA ILE A 142 -4.37 13.82 -13.60
C ILE A 142 -4.65 12.36 -13.94
N LYS A 143 -5.47 12.08 -14.97
CA LYS A 143 -5.75 10.71 -15.42
C LYS A 143 -4.46 9.97 -15.81
N LYS A 144 -3.54 10.64 -16.51
CA LYS A 144 -2.22 10.07 -16.86
C LYS A 144 -1.39 9.73 -15.62
N ALA A 145 -1.36 10.61 -14.62
CA ALA A 145 -0.69 10.34 -13.35
C ALA A 145 -1.31 9.15 -12.61
N CYS A 146 -2.64 9.10 -12.51
CA CYS A 146 -3.36 7.98 -11.88
C CYS A 146 -3.07 6.64 -12.58
N ARG A 147 -3.10 6.60 -13.92
CA ARG A 147 -2.74 5.39 -14.69
C ARG A 147 -1.29 4.96 -14.44
N SER A 148 -0.37 5.90 -14.27
CA SER A 148 1.02 5.61 -13.90
C SER A 148 1.11 4.96 -12.50
N LEU A 149 0.19 5.29 -11.59
CA LEU A 149 0.07 4.68 -10.27
C LEU A 149 -0.76 3.38 -10.27
N GLY A 150 -1.05 2.81 -11.45
CA GLY A 150 -1.81 1.56 -11.58
C GLY A 150 -3.32 1.71 -11.49
N ALA A 151 -3.87 2.93 -11.46
CA ALA A 151 -5.31 3.13 -11.46
C ALA A 151 -5.94 2.78 -12.82
N VAL A 152 -7.08 2.09 -12.78
CA VAL A 152 -7.99 1.99 -13.91
C VAL A 152 -8.85 3.26 -13.92
N VAL A 153 -8.65 4.11 -14.91
CA VAL A 153 -9.33 5.41 -15.02
C VAL A 153 -10.22 5.39 -16.24
N GLU A 154 -11.52 5.59 -16.02
CA GLU A 154 -12.54 5.79 -17.07
C GLU A 154 -12.44 7.18 -17.71
#